data_AF-A0A847Y2F8-F1
#
_entry.id   AF-A0A847Y2F8-F1
#
_cell.length_a   1.000
_cell.length_b   1.000
_cell.length_c   1.000
_cell.angle_alpha   90.00
_cell.angle_beta   90.00
_cell.angle_gamma   90.00
#
_symmetry.space_group_name_H-M   'P 1'
#
loop_
_entity.id
_entity.type
_entity.pdbx_description
1 polymer ?
#
loop_
_entity_poly.entity_id
_entity_poly.type
_entity_poly.pdbx_seq_one_letter_code
_entity_poly.pdbx_strand_id
1 'polypeptide(L)' 'MNIHEYEIGLKKHELDTPSLLVDLDVVEKNIQKMAEYCKARGINLRPHAKIYKAAPVFAWKQIQAG' A
#
# COMPACT_ATOMS: atom_id res chain seq x y z
N MET A 1 2.86 -23.70 15.85
CA MET A 1 2.22 -22.88 14.80
C MET A 1 3.36 -22.37 13.94
N ASN A 2 3.59 -23.02 12.79
CA ASN A 2 4.80 -22.76 11.99
C ASN A 2 4.73 -21.34 11.42
N ILE A 3 5.81 -20.59 11.63
CA ILE A 3 5.93 -19.15 11.38
C ILE A 3 6.19 -18.84 9.88
N HIS A 4 6.04 -19.84 9.00
CA HIS A 4 6.62 -19.87 7.65
C HIS A 4 5.64 -20.26 6.54
N GLU A 5 4.32 -20.10 6.73
CA GLU A 5 3.34 -20.54 5.73
C GLU A 5 3.39 -19.73 4.41
N TYR A 6 3.94 -18.51 4.44
CA TYR A 6 4.07 -17.64 3.26
C TYR A 6 5.44 -16.94 3.23
N GLU A 7 6.45 -17.59 2.61
CA GLU A 7 7.78 -17.02 2.40
C GLU A 7 7.82 -15.97 1.27
N ILE A 8 8.81 -15.08 1.34
CA ILE A 8 9.05 -14.07 0.29
C ILE A 8 9.51 -14.77 -0.98
N GLY A 9 8.85 -14.47 -2.11
CA GLY A 9 9.18 -15.04 -3.43
C GLY A 9 8.15 -16.05 -3.97
N LEU A 10 7.17 -16.45 -3.13
CA LEU A 10 6.00 -17.22 -3.57
C LEU A 10 5.24 -16.51 -4.70
N LYS A 11 4.80 -17.28 -5.69
CA LYS A 11 3.96 -16.75 -6.76
C LYS A 11 2.52 -16.62 -6.25
N LYS A 12 1.81 -15.61 -6.75
CA LYS A 12 0.42 -15.32 -6.33
C LYS A 12 -0.57 -16.49 -6.47
N HIS A 13 -0.30 -17.46 -7.34
CA HIS A 13 -1.15 -18.63 -7.56
C HIS A 13 -0.88 -19.79 -6.59
N GLU A 14 0.20 -19.69 -5.81
CA GLU A 14 0.58 -20.66 -4.78
C GLU A 14 -0.01 -20.25 -3.41
N LEU A 15 -0.68 -19.11 -3.33
CA LEU A 15 -1.35 -18.63 -2.13
C LEU A 15 -2.71 -19.31 -1.98
N ASP A 16 -3.00 -19.78 -0.78
CA ASP A 16 -4.33 -20.31 -0.45
C ASP A 16 -5.39 -19.23 -0.55
N THR A 17 -6.55 -19.61 -1.07
CA THR A 17 -7.70 -18.71 -1.21
C THR A 17 -8.70 -18.94 -0.06
N PRO A 18 -9.24 -17.88 0.55
CA PRO A 18 -9.14 -16.48 0.14
C PRO A 18 -7.91 -15.75 0.68
N SER A 19 -7.27 -14.96 -0.19
CA SER A 19 -6.16 -14.06 0.17
C SER A 19 -6.38 -12.66 -0.40
N LEU A 20 -6.18 -11.63 0.43
CA LEU A 20 -6.19 -10.24 -0.01
C LEU A 20 -4.82 -9.87 -0.55
N LEU A 21 -4.74 -9.56 -1.85
CA LEU A 21 -3.49 -9.19 -2.52
C LEU A 21 -3.45 -7.69 -2.79
N VAL A 22 -2.24 -7.12 -2.69
CA VAL A 22 -1.98 -5.72 -3.00
C VAL A 22 -0.83 -5.67 -4.01
N ASP A 23 -1.07 -5.01 -5.14
CA ASP A 23 -0.04 -4.71 -6.12
C ASP A 23 0.74 -3.48 -5.66
N LEU A 24 2.02 -3.67 -5.30
CA LEU A 24 2.86 -2.63 -4.74
C LEU A 24 3.17 -1.53 -5.75
N ASP A 25 3.46 -1.87 -7.01
CA ASP A 25 3.79 -0.90 -8.05
C ASP A 25 2.60 0.03 -8.32
N VAL A 26 1.38 -0.54 -8.33
CA VAL A 26 0.14 0.23 -8.49
C VAL A 26 -0.12 1.12 -7.28
N VAL A 27 0.09 0.62 -6.06
CA VAL A 27 -0.07 1.44 -4.83
C VAL A 27 0.89 2.61 -4.84
N GLU A 28 2.16 2.39 -5.14
CA GLU A 28 3.18 3.45 -5.16
C GLU A 28 2.86 4.50 -6.21
N LYS A 29 2.47 4.08 -7.42
CA LYS A 29 2.00 5.00 -8.47
C LYS A 29 0.79 5.82 -8.04
N ASN A 30 -0.16 5.21 -7.34
CA ASN A 30 -1.37 5.91 -6.88
C ASN A 30 -1.07 6.92 -5.78
N ILE A 31 -0.17 6.58 -4.85
CA ILE A 31 0.30 7.49 -3.80
C ILE A 31 0.96 8.71 -4.44
N GLN A 32 1.91 8.48 -5.35
CA GLN A 32 2.64 9.54 -6.04
C GLN A 32 1.71 10.45 -6.83
N LYS A 33 0.77 9.86 -7.59
CA LYS A 33 -0.23 10.61 -8.36
C LYS A 33 -1.06 11.55 -7.49
N MET A 34 -1.47 11.11 -6.29
CA MET A 34 -2.27 11.95 -5.39
C MET A 34 -1.43 13.06 -4.77
N ALA A 35 -0.20 12.76 -4.35
CA ALA A 35 0.74 13.75 -3.84
C ALA A 35 1.02 14.85 -4.88
N GLU A 36 1.31 14.46 -6.13
CA GLU A 36 1.52 15.39 -7.24
C GLU A 36 0.27 16.23 -7.54
N TYR A 37 -0.91 15.60 -7.54
CA TYR A 37 -2.18 16.30 -7.76
C TYR A 37 -2.42 17.40 -6.74
N CYS A 38 -2.18 17.12 -5.46
CA CYS A 38 -2.33 18.06 -4.35
C CYS A 38 -1.27 19.17 -4.41
N LYS A 39 0.00 18.79 -4.63
CA LYS A 39 1.12 19.72 -4.78
C LYS A 39 0.89 20.71 -5.92
N ALA A 40 0.43 20.25 -7.08
CA ALA A 40 0.14 21.11 -8.24
C ALA A 40 -0.98 22.13 -7.99
N ARG A 41 -1.83 21.90 -6.98
CA ARG A 41 -2.96 22.76 -6.62
C ARG A 41 -2.75 23.55 -5.34
N GLY A 42 -1.59 23.38 -4.68
CA GLY A 42 -1.30 24.05 -3.41
C GLY A 42 -2.22 23.64 -2.26
N ILE A 43 -2.76 22.41 -2.29
CA ILE A 43 -3.63 21.90 -1.22
C ILE A 43 -2.89 20.84 -0.39
N ASN A 44 -3.17 20.82 0.92
CA ASN A 44 -2.59 19.83 1.82
C ASN A 44 -3.29 18.48 1.68
N LEU A 45 -2.50 17.41 1.53
CA LEU A 45 -3.00 16.04 1.49
C LEU A 45 -2.97 15.43 2.90
N ARG A 46 -4.13 14.96 3.39
CA ARG A 46 -4.23 14.16 4.62
C ARG A 46 -4.88 12.81 4.30
N PRO A 47 -4.09 11.76 4.07
CA PRO A 47 -4.62 10.44 3.74
C PRO A 47 -5.47 9.85 4.88
N HIS A 48 -6.55 9.16 4.52
CA HIS A 48 -7.47 8.56 5.49
C HIS A 48 -7.12 7.09 5.77
N ALA A 49 -6.68 6.79 6.99
CA ALA A 49 -6.15 5.47 7.36
C ALA A 49 -7.16 4.30 7.39
N LYS A 50 -8.47 4.58 7.32
CA LYS A 50 -9.52 3.53 7.32
C LYS A 50 -9.32 2.46 6.26
N ILE A 51 -8.66 2.79 5.15
CA ILE A 51 -8.54 1.93 3.97
C ILE A 51 -7.55 0.80 4.22
N TYR A 52 -6.46 1.09 4.93
CA TYR A 52 -5.37 0.13 5.11
C TYR A 52 -5.22 -0.39 6.53
N LYS A 53 -5.83 0.22 7.56
CA LYS A 53 -5.93 -0.20 8.99
C LYS A 53 -4.84 -1.16 9.52
N ALA A 54 -4.80 -2.41 9.06
CA ALA A 54 -3.81 -3.43 9.40
C ALA A 54 -2.43 -3.32 8.70
N ALA A 55 -2.24 -2.38 7.77
CA ALA A 55 -0.99 -2.16 7.03
C ALA A 55 -0.43 -0.73 7.24
N PRO A 56 0.18 -0.44 8.41
CA PRO A 56 0.76 0.87 8.72
C PRO A 56 1.82 1.34 7.71
N VAL A 57 2.48 0.41 7.00
CA VAL A 57 3.47 0.70 5.95
C VAL A 57 2.93 1.67 4.88
N PHE A 58 1.64 1.59 4.55
CA PHE A 58 1.05 2.50 3.55
C PHE A 58 0.89 3.93 4.09
N ALA A 59 0.66 4.11 5.39
CA ALA A 59 0.66 5.45 5.99
C ALA A 59 2.04 6.11 5.86
N TRP A 60 3.11 5.34 6.17
CA TRP A 60 4.48 5.83 6.05
C TRP A 60 4.83 6.22 4.61
N LYS A 61 4.48 5.38 3.64
CA LYS A 61 4.69 5.68 2.21
C LYS A 61 3.95 6.96 1.79
N GLN A 62 2.73 7.18 2.27
CA GLN A 62 1.97 8.39 1.95
C GLN A 62 2.59 9.65 2.58
N ILE A 63 3.04 9.57 3.84
CA ILE A 63 3.73 10.68 4.52
C ILE A 63 5.05 11.03 3.81
N GLN A 64 5.78 10.01 3.34
CA GLN A 64 7.03 10.21 2.60
C GLN A 64 6.83 10.85 1.22
N ALA A 65 5.68 10.64 0.59
CA ALA A 65 5.38 11.19 -0.74
C ALA A 65 5.07 12.69 -0.74
N GLY A 66 4.70 13.27 0.41
CA GLY A 66 4.46 14.71 0.59
C GLY A 66 2.98 15.05 0.64
#